data_AF-A0A928S9H5-F1
#
_entry.id   AF-A0A928S9H5-F1
#
_cell.length_a   1.000
_cell.length_b   1.000
_cell.length_c   1.000
_cell.angle_alpha   90.00
_cell.angle_beta   90.00
_cell.angle_gamma   90.00
#
_symmetry.space_group_name_H-M   'P 1'
#
loop_
_entity.id
_entity.type
_entity.pdbx_description
1 polymer ?
#
loop_
_entity_poly.entity_id
_entity_poly.type
_entity_poly.pdbx_seq_one_letter_code
_entity_poly.pdbx_strand_id
1 'polypeptide(L)'
;MVSASGLHAVMTREIALRGSRKVANKEYPFFYNPMWGHFGDGDETPPGTHYYTASRLKEFFWHMFDQVLLRPDIIELFEPSTLKVLDTDGASSFLTEHRLPDNNVGSDHLPILFKLNL
;
A
#
# COMPACT_ATOMS: atom_id res chain seq x y z
N MET A 1 -1.12 10.12 6.64
CA MET A 1 -2.08 9.08 6.25
C MET A 1 -2.95 8.59 7.42
N VAL A 2 -2.43 8.46 8.65
CA VAL A 2 -3.22 7.97 9.80
C VAL A 2 -3.94 9.05 10.61
N SER A 3 -3.43 10.29 10.61
CA SER A 3 -4.04 11.38 11.38
C SER A 3 -5.42 11.72 10.81
N ALA A 4 -6.32 12.18 11.69
CA ALA A 4 -7.68 12.58 11.29
C ALA A 4 -7.66 13.65 10.18
N SER A 5 -6.74 14.61 10.27
CA SER A 5 -6.54 15.66 9.25
C SER A 5 -5.71 15.21 8.05
N GLY A 6 -5.11 14.03 8.07
CA GLY A 6 -4.18 13.55 7.05
C GLY A 6 -4.60 12.21 6.49
N LEU A 7 -5.76 12.18 5.82
CA LEU A 7 -6.43 11.03 5.19
C LEU A 7 -7.09 10.02 6.15
N HIS A 8 -6.84 10.06 7.47
CA HIS A 8 -7.57 9.23 8.44
C HIS A 8 -7.74 7.76 8.05
N ALA A 9 -6.70 7.18 7.48
CA ALA A 9 -6.71 5.80 7.02
C ALA A 9 -6.73 4.84 8.21
N VAL A 10 -7.52 3.78 8.10
CA VAL A 10 -7.65 2.71 9.10
C VAL A 10 -7.40 1.34 8.47
N MET A 11 -6.96 0.41 9.30
CA MET A 11 -6.51 -0.93 8.89
C MET A 11 -7.63 -1.88 8.51
N THR A 12 -8.83 -1.72 9.07
CA THR A 12 -9.89 -2.71 8.93
C THR A 12 -11.09 -2.11 8.22
N ARG A 13 -11.71 -2.93 7.37
CA ARG A 13 -12.97 -2.60 6.71
C ARG A 13 -14.03 -2.23 7.75
N GLU A 14 -14.13 -2.99 8.84
CA GLU A 14 -15.09 -2.76 9.91
C GLU A 14 -15.02 -1.33 10.48
N ILE A 15 -13.82 -0.80 10.72
CA ILE A 15 -13.67 0.58 11.22
C ILE A 15 -13.98 1.58 10.11
N ALA A 16 -13.49 1.35 8.89
CA ALA A 16 -13.72 2.27 7.78
C ALA A 16 -15.21 2.41 7.45
N LEU A 17 -15.95 1.31 7.48
CA LEU A 17 -17.40 1.25 7.23
C LEU A 17 -18.24 2.01 8.27
N ARG A 18 -17.66 2.44 9.39
CA ARG A 18 -18.30 3.40 10.32
C ARG A 18 -18.44 4.80 9.71
N GLY A 19 -17.79 5.05 8.56
CA GLY A 19 -17.91 6.29 7.79
C GLY A 19 -16.99 7.40 8.29
N SER A 20 -17.16 7.84 9.53
CA SER A 20 -16.37 8.93 10.13
C SER A 20 -16.28 8.82 11.66
N ARG A 21 -15.48 9.70 12.27
CA ARG A 21 -15.60 10.03 13.70
C ARG A 21 -15.36 11.51 13.96
N LYS A 22 -15.87 12.00 15.09
CA LYS A 22 -15.53 13.31 15.62
C LYS A 22 -14.16 13.31 16.29
N VAL A 23 -13.35 14.31 15.95
CA VAL A 23 -12.09 14.67 16.63
C VAL A 23 -12.11 16.17 16.86
N ALA A 24 -11.99 16.62 18.11
CA ALA A 24 -12.11 18.04 18.48
C ALA A 24 -13.36 18.72 17.88
N ASN A 25 -14.54 18.09 18.04
CA ASN A 25 -15.84 18.55 17.52
C ASN A 25 -15.95 18.67 15.99
N LYS A 26 -14.98 18.16 15.23
CA LYS A 26 -15.02 18.11 13.76
C LYS A 26 -15.12 16.66 13.28
N GLU A 27 -16.02 16.39 12.35
CA GLU A 27 -16.14 15.09 11.68
C GLU A 27 -14.98 14.90 10.71
N TYR A 28 -14.40 13.70 10.73
CA TYR A 28 -13.34 13.29 9.81
C TYR A 28 -13.71 11.94 9.19
N PRO A 29 -13.94 11.87 7.87
CA PRO A 29 -14.25 10.63 7.19
C PRO A 29 -13.05 9.69 7.17
N PHE A 30 -13.31 8.39 7.24
CA PHE A 30 -12.27 7.37 7.15
C PHE A 30 -11.89 7.07 5.70
N PHE A 31 -10.70 6.50 5.55
CA PHE A 31 -10.34 5.65 4.42
C PHE A 31 -9.95 4.27 4.95
N TYR A 32 -10.23 3.22 4.19
CA TYR A 32 -9.64 1.91 4.40
C TYR A 32 -8.29 1.83 3.68
N ASN A 33 -7.26 1.32 4.36
CA ASN A 33 -5.96 1.07 3.75
C ASN A 33 -5.62 -0.44 3.81
N PRO A 34 -5.81 -1.18 2.71
CA PRO A 34 -5.44 -2.60 2.65
C PRO A 34 -3.93 -2.84 2.57
N MET A 35 -3.10 -1.85 2.21
CA MET A 35 -1.66 -2.03 2.07
C MET A 35 -0.96 -2.43 3.36
N TRP A 36 -1.56 -2.17 4.53
CA TRP A 36 -0.93 -2.49 5.81
C TRP A 36 -0.80 -4.00 6.03
N GLY A 37 -1.58 -4.81 5.32
CA GLY A 37 -1.42 -6.26 5.30
C GLY A 37 -0.17 -6.74 4.57
N HIS A 38 0.51 -5.88 3.80
CA HIS A 38 1.73 -6.19 3.03
C HIS A 38 3.02 -5.80 3.75
N PHE A 39 2.95 -5.30 5.01
CA PHE A 39 4.16 -5.06 5.78
C PHE A 39 4.74 -6.36 6.33
N GLY A 40 6.02 -6.59 6.07
CA GLY A 40 6.78 -7.74 6.60
C GLY A 40 7.26 -8.67 5.50
N ASP A 41 7.67 -9.87 5.91
CA ASP A 41 8.24 -10.95 5.11
C ASP A 41 7.19 -11.98 4.66
N GLY A 42 5.95 -11.54 4.42
CA GLY A 42 4.90 -12.41 3.89
C GLY A 42 5.25 -13.01 2.53
N ASP A 43 4.71 -14.19 2.23
CA ASP A 43 5.12 -14.95 1.06
C ASP A 43 4.63 -14.33 -0.27
N GLU A 44 5.49 -14.44 -1.30
CA GLU A 44 5.25 -14.20 -2.74
C GLU A 44 5.22 -12.75 -3.29
N THR A 45 5.39 -11.69 -2.49
CA THR A 45 5.51 -10.32 -3.02
C THR A 45 6.68 -9.53 -2.42
N PRO A 46 7.21 -8.52 -3.13
CA PRO A 46 8.16 -7.58 -2.55
C PRO A 46 7.63 -6.97 -1.24
N PRO A 47 8.48 -6.78 -0.21
CA PRO A 47 8.05 -6.33 1.13
C PRO A 47 7.72 -4.83 1.20
N GLY A 48 7.85 -4.12 0.09
CA GLY A 48 7.53 -2.71 -0.06
C GLY A 48 7.43 -2.35 -1.55
N THR A 49 6.96 -1.13 -1.83
CA THR A 49 6.87 -0.61 -3.19
C THR A 49 8.15 0.07 -3.63
N HIS A 50 9.05 0.40 -2.72
CA HIS A 50 10.29 1.10 -3.02
C HIS A 50 11.42 0.59 -2.14
N TYR A 51 12.62 0.44 -2.72
CA TYR A 51 13.82 0.13 -1.98
C TYR A 51 14.80 1.29 -2.07
N TYR A 52 15.25 1.76 -0.91
CA TYR A 52 16.25 2.81 -0.81
C TYR A 52 17.19 2.51 0.35
N THR A 53 18.47 2.81 0.16
CA THR A 53 19.45 2.69 1.24
C THR A 53 20.36 3.90 1.26
N ALA A 54 20.54 4.47 2.45
CA ALA A 54 21.56 5.46 2.73
C ALA A 54 22.19 5.23 4.11
N SER A 55 23.42 5.70 4.31
CA SER A 55 24.12 5.63 5.60
C SER A 55 23.51 6.59 6.63
N ARG A 56 22.31 6.29 7.11
CA ARG A 56 21.52 7.08 8.07
C ARG A 56 21.22 6.27 9.33
N LEU A 57 21.00 6.97 10.46
CA LEU A 57 20.68 6.35 11.75
C LEU A 57 19.33 5.60 11.77
N LYS A 58 18.39 5.99 10.91
CA LYS A 58 17.12 5.30 10.69
C LYS A 58 17.06 4.92 9.23
N GLU A 59 17.09 3.62 8.97
CA GLU A 59 16.98 3.05 7.64
C GLU A 59 16.07 1.83 7.71
N PHE A 60 15.06 1.80 6.84
CA PHE A 60 14.11 0.70 6.74
C PHE A 60 14.38 -0.18 5.53
N PHE A 61 15.19 0.31 4.58
CA PHE A 61 15.52 -0.33 3.30
C PHE A 61 14.32 -0.42 2.36
N TRP A 62 13.29 -1.14 2.78
CA TRP A 62 12.01 -1.21 2.09
C TRP A 62 11.02 -0.18 2.64
N HIS A 63 10.32 0.46 1.72
CA HIS A 63 9.31 1.46 1.99
C HIS A 63 8.02 1.13 1.24
N MET A 64 6.89 1.45 1.87
CA MET A 64 5.57 1.37 1.24
C MET A 64 5.06 2.81 1.01
N PHE A 65 5.64 3.52 0.05
CA PHE A 65 5.24 4.91 -0.23
C PHE A 65 3.97 4.97 -1.07
N ASP A 66 3.79 3.99 -1.96
CA ASP A 66 2.64 3.87 -2.82
C ASP A 66 1.51 3.17 -2.06
N GLN A 67 0.31 3.74 -2.11
CA GLN A 67 -0.79 3.36 -1.23
C GLN A 67 -2.11 3.29 -1.97
N VAL A 68 -2.85 2.20 -1.78
CA VAL A 68 -4.27 2.11 -2.13
C VAL A 68 -5.09 2.57 -0.93
N LEU A 69 -5.97 3.56 -1.14
CA LEU A 69 -6.90 4.05 -0.12
C LEU A 69 -8.31 4.03 -0.67
N LEU A 70 -9.22 3.39 0.07
CA LEU A 70 -10.60 3.18 -0.36
C LEU A 70 -11.56 3.96 0.53
N ARG A 71 -12.50 4.66 -0.10
CA ARG A 71 -13.65 5.22 0.62
C ARG A 71 -14.60 4.09 1.03
N PRO A 72 -15.34 4.25 2.15
CA PRO A 72 -16.30 3.24 2.62
C PRO A 72 -17.21 2.72 1.51
N ASP A 73 -17.74 3.63 0.68
CA ASP A 73 -18.70 3.33 -0.38
C ASP A 73 -18.20 2.38 -1.48
N ILE A 74 -16.88 2.21 -1.61
CA ILE A 74 -16.26 1.34 -2.64
C ILE A 74 -15.54 0.13 -2.05
N ILE A 75 -15.55 -0.06 -0.72
CA ILE A 75 -14.87 -1.18 -0.06
C ILE A 75 -15.43 -2.53 -0.53
N GLU A 76 -16.74 -2.63 -0.73
CA GLU A 76 -17.40 -3.86 -1.17
C GLU A 76 -17.07 -4.23 -2.63
N LEU A 77 -16.65 -3.26 -3.44
CA LEU A 77 -16.22 -3.51 -4.83
C LEU A 77 -14.79 -4.03 -4.90
N PHE A 78 -14.01 -3.88 -3.83
CA PHE A 78 -12.59 -4.22 -3.79
C PHE A 78 -12.35 -5.70 -3.49
N GLU A 79 -11.53 -6.36 -4.32
CA GLU A 79 -11.16 -7.77 -4.22
C GLU A 79 -9.77 -7.93 -3.54
N PRO A 80 -9.69 -8.25 -2.23
CA PRO A 80 -8.42 -8.22 -1.49
C PRO A 80 -7.33 -9.14 -2.03
N SER A 81 -7.71 -10.31 -2.54
CA SER A 81 -6.80 -11.31 -3.10
C SER A 81 -6.05 -10.82 -4.34
N THR A 82 -6.52 -9.74 -4.97
CA THR A 82 -5.88 -9.14 -6.15
C THR A 82 -4.86 -8.07 -5.81
N LEU A 83 -4.84 -7.57 -4.57
CA LEU A 83 -3.89 -6.55 -4.15
C LEU A 83 -2.49 -7.16 -4.07
N LYS A 84 -1.59 -6.69 -4.93
CA LYS A 84 -0.21 -7.16 -4.97
C LYS A 84 0.73 -6.03 -5.32
N VAL A 85 1.91 -6.03 -4.72
CA VAL A 85 3.08 -5.33 -5.26
C VAL A 85 3.69 -6.27 -6.29
N LEU A 86 3.78 -5.83 -7.55
CA LEU A 86 4.26 -6.67 -8.65
C LEU A 86 5.79 -6.60 -8.77
N ASP A 87 6.39 -7.75 -9.02
CA ASP A 87 7.80 -7.91 -9.39
C ASP A 87 8.01 -8.32 -10.86
N THR A 88 6.92 -8.47 -11.63
CA THR A 88 6.96 -8.80 -13.06
C THR A 88 5.67 -8.40 -13.77
N ASP A 89 5.73 -8.20 -15.09
CA ASP A 89 4.55 -8.13 -15.98
C ASP A 89 4.12 -9.51 -16.52
N GLY A 90 4.78 -10.59 -16.11
CA GLY A 90 4.60 -11.94 -16.60
C GLY A 90 5.52 -12.33 -17.77
N ALA A 91 6.29 -11.39 -18.31
CA ALA A 91 7.30 -11.62 -19.35
C ALA A 91 8.71 -11.23 -18.88
N SER A 92 8.84 -10.11 -18.17
CA SER A 92 10.10 -9.55 -17.68
C SER A 92 10.02 -9.26 -16.17
N SER A 93 11.14 -9.50 -15.46
CA SER A 93 11.28 -9.14 -14.05
C SER A 93 11.51 -7.64 -13.90
N PHE A 94 10.86 -7.02 -12.91
CA PHE A 94 11.14 -5.66 -12.45
C PHE A 94 12.21 -5.62 -11.36
N LEU A 95 12.71 -6.78 -10.95
CA LEU A 95 13.75 -6.92 -9.96
C LEU A 95 15.09 -7.32 -10.59
N THR A 96 16.15 -6.79 -10.00
CA THR A 96 17.54 -7.24 -10.17
C THR A 96 17.75 -8.66 -9.62
N GLU A 97 18.92 -9.25 -9.88
CA GLU A 97 19.32 -10.55 -9.31
C GLU A 97 19.33 -10.59 -7.77
N HIS A 98 19.44 -9.42 -7.12
CA HIS A 98 19.38 -9.28 -5.66
C HIS A 98 17.97 -9.04 -5.13
N ARG A 99 16.94 -9.20 -5.96
CA ARG A 99 15.52 -8.99 -5.62
C ARG A 99 15.19 -7.55 -5.20
N LEU A 100 15.93 -6.58 -5.74
CA LEU A 100 15.69 -5.14 -5.57
C LEU A 100 15.09 -4.54 -6.86
N PRO A 101 14.28 -3.46 -6.80
CA PRO A 101 13.76 -2.79 -8.00
C PRO A 101 14.88 -2.43 -9.00
N ASP A 102 14.67 -2.72 -10.27
CA ASP A 102 15.62 -2.46 -11.35
C ASP A 102 15.21 -1.24 -12.19
N ASN A 103 15.90 -0.12 -11.98
CA ASN A 103 15.66 1.14 -12.68
C ASN A 103 15.97 1.07 -14.18
N ASN A 104 16.72 0.07 -14.67
CA ASN A 104 17.01 -0.08 -16.09
C ASN A 104 15.87 -0.77 -16.83
N VAL A 105 15.09 -1.59 -16.13
CA VAL A 105 13.92 -2.28 -16.69
C VAL A 105 12.64 -1.49 -16.44
N GLY A 106 12.50 -0.90 -15.26
CA GLY A 106 11.31 -0.17 -14.83
C GLY A 106 11.63 1.10 -14.06
N SER A 107 11.36 1.08 -12.75
CA SER A 107 11.49 2.21 -11.83
C SER A 107 12.06 1.72 -10.51
N ASP A 108 12.56 2.65 -9.71
CA ASP A 108 12.88 2.45 -8.30
C ASP A 108 11.63 2.18 -7.44
N HIS A 109 10.44 2.38 -8.01
CA HIS A 109 9.15 1.97 -7.47
C HIS A 109 8.58 0.76 -8.22
N LEU A 110 7.97 -0.15 -7.48
CA LEU A 110 7.28 -1.33 -7.98
C LEU A 110 5.78 -1.05 -8.16
N PRO A 111 5.16 -1.57 -9.23
CA PRO A 111 3.73 -1.37 -9.48
C PRO A 111 2.86 -2.01 -8.40
N ILE A 112 1.72 -1.39 -8.10
CA ILE A 112 0.63 -2.02 -7.33
C ILE A 112 -0.48 -2.43 -8.30
N LEU A 113 -0.87 -3.69 -8.24
CA LEU A 113 -2.05 -4.22 -8.92
C LEU A 113 -3.18 -4.42 -7.92
N PHE A 114 -4.39 -4.07 -8.31
CA PHE A 114 -5.61 -4.42 -7.59
C PHE A 114 -6.82 -4.35 -8.53
N LYS A 115 -7.95 -4.89 -8.08
CA LYS A 115 -9.20 -4.93 -8.83
C LYS A 115 -10.37 -4.34 -8.06
N LEU A 116 -11.22 -3.61 -8.79
CA LEU A 116 -12.56 -3.19 -8.38
C LEU A 116 -13.59 -3.83 -9.32
N ASN A 117 -14.66 -4.38 -8.77
CA ASN A 117 -15.79 -4.93 -9.54
C ASN A 117 -16.84 -3.83 -9.77
N LEU A 118 -16.76 -3.13 -10.90
CA LEU A 118 -17.62 -1.98 -11.26
C LEU A 118 -18.89 -2.39 -12.00
#